data_AF-A0A0F9P4U8-F1
#
_entry.id   AF-A0A0F9P4U8-F1
#
_cell.length_a   1.000
_cell.length_b   1.000
_cell.length_c   1.000
_cell.angle_alpha   90.00
_cell.angle_beta   90.00
_cell.angle_gamma   90.00
#
_symmetry.space_group_name_H-M   'P 1'
#
loop_
_entity.id
_entity.type
_entity.pdbx_description
1 polymer ?
#
loop_
_entity_poly.entity_id
_entity_poly.type
_entity_poly.pdbx_seq_one_letter_code
_entity_poly.pdbx_strand_id
1 'polypeptide(L)'
;MGKPSATTRQHMLAACGNRCAYPDCDLPIFDIEDQCLIGTLCHIKGNNPGSARYDESQPENERQSFSNLMAMCRNFLSDLL
;
A
#
# COMPACT_ATOMS: atom_id res chain seq x y z
N MET A 1 -8.04 -5.21 12.99
CA MET A 1 -7.00 -5.97 12.25
C MET A 1 -5.63 -5.34 12.47
N GLY A 2 -4.55 -6.07 12.20
CA GLY A 2 -3.19 -5.61 12.40
C GLY A 2 -2.74 -4.55 11.39
N LYS A 3 -1.47 -4.19 11.50
CA LYS A 3 -0.78 -3.28 10.59
C LYS A 3 0.56 -3.90 10.19
N PRO A 4 1.08 -3.62 8.97
CA PRO A 4 2.43 -4.03 8.60
C PRO A 4 3.47 -3.50 9.58
N SER A 5 4.54 -4.25 9.81
CA SER A 5 5.64 -3.81 10.68
C SER A 5 6.30 -2.53 10.14
N ALA A 6 6.98 -1.76 11.00
CA ALA A 6 7.72 -0.59 10.54
C ALA A 6 8.76 -0.94 9.47
N THR A 7 9.50 -2.04 9.66
CA THR A 7 10.47 -2.58 8.70
C THR A 7 9.81 -2.92 7.37
N THR A 8 8.65 -3.59 7.38
CA THR A 8 7.91 -3.92 6.16
C THR A 8 7.49 -2.66 5.40
N ARG A 9 7.00 -1.64 6.11
CA ARG A 9 6.63 -0.36 5.49
C ARG A 9 7.84 0.35 4.89
N GLN A 10 8.97 0.39 5.61
CA GLN A 10 10.22 0.97 5.12
C GLN A 10 10.72 0.27 3.86
N HIS A 11 10.72 -1.06 3.84
CA HIS A 11 11.10 -1.82 2.64
C HIS A 11 10.19 -1.50 1.46
N MET A 12 8.86 -1.41 1.67
CA MET A 12 7.95 -1.08 0.58
C MET A 12 8.16 0.33 0.02
N LEU A 13 8.33 1.32 0.90
CA LEU A 13 8.60 2.70 0.50
C LEU A 13 9.94 2.80 -0.25
N ALA A 14 10.97 2.06 0.16
CA ALA A 14 12.24 2.01 -0.56
C ALA A 14 12.10 1.31 -1.92
N ALA A 15 11.36 0.21 -1.98
CA ALA A 15 11.20 -0.59 -3.19
C ALA A 15 10.31 0.09 -4.26
N CYS A 16 9.37 0.95 -3.86
CA CYS A 16 8.44 1.58 -4.79
C CYS A 16 9.09 2.62 -5.72
N GLY A 17 10.33 3.03 -5.47
CA GLY A 17 11.04 3.98 -6.34
C GLY A 17 10.35 5.34 -6.45
N ASN A 18 9.64 5.76 -5.40
CA ASN A 18 8.79 6.95 -5.38
C ASN A 18 7.72 6.98 -6.48
N ARG A 19 7.19 5.81 -6.89
CA ARG A 19 6.21 5.69 -7.97
C ARG A 19 4.96 4.96 -7.50
N CYS A 20 3.81 5.46 -7.93
CA CYS A 20 2.52 4.79 -7.75
C CYS A 20 2.50 3.43 -8.46
N ALA A 21 1.95 2.41 -7.81
CA ALA A 21 1.80 1.07 -8.38
C ALA A 21 0.64 0.94 -9.38
N TYR A 22 -0.20 1.97 -9.53
CA TYR A 22 -1.27 1.95 -10.53
C TYR A 22 -0.67 1.97 -11.95
N PRO A 23 -1.15 1.11 -12.87
CA PRO A 23 -0.66 1.11 -14.25
C PRO A 23 -0.71 2.50 -14.88
N ASP A 24 0.34 2.88 -15.61
CA ASP A 24 0.45 4.17 -16.31
C ASP A 24 0.34 5.42 -15.41
N CYS A 25 0.54 5.28 -14.09
CA CYS A 25 0.58 6.39 -13.15
C CYS A 25 2.02 6.76 -12.77
N ASP A 26 2.42 7.99 -13.12
CA ASP A 26 3.74 8.55 -12.78
C ASP A 26 3.72 9.41 -11.50
N LEU A 27 2.60 9.45 -10.77
CA LEU A 27 2.49 10.29 -9.58
C LEU A 27 3.39 9.78 -8.44
N PRO A 28 4.05 10.71 -7.72
CA PRO A 28 4.95 10.34 -6.64
C PRO A 28 4.20 9.86 -5.39
N ILE A 29 4.90 9.07 -4.57
CA ILE A 29 4.45 8.62 -3.25
C ILE A 29 4.94 9.57 -2.15
N PHE A 30 6.11 10.17 -2.35
CA PHE A 30 6.76 11.13 -1.50
C PHE A 30 7.05 12.40 -2.30
N ASP A 31 6.59 13.53 -1.76
CA ASP A 31 6.90 14.85 -2.25
C ASP A 31 8.31 15.25 -1.77
N ILE A 32 9.21 15.48 -2.72
CA ILE A 32 10.61 15.82 -2.42
C ILE A 32 10.73 17.28 -1.97
N GLU A 33 9.89 18.18 -2.48
CA GLU A 33 9.94 19.61 -2.16
C GLU A 33 9.39 19.85 -0.76
N ASP A 34 8.21 19.30 -0.47
CA ASP A 34 7.54 19.42 0.83
C ASP A 34 8.01 18.39 1.86
N GLN A 35 8.91 17.48 1.46
CA GLN A 35 9.46 16.40 2.29
C GLN A 35 8.38 15.56 3.01
N CYS A 36 7.27 15.28 2.31
CA CYS A 36 6.12 14.64 2.91
C CYS A 36 5.63 13.42 2.12
N LEU A 37 5.11 12.42 2.84
CA LEU A 37 4.48 11.26 2.22
C LEU A 37 3.07 11.64 1.76
N ILE A 38 2.83 11.62 0.46
CA ILE A 38 1.53 11.96 -0.16
C ILE A 38 0.76 10.73 -0.66
N GLY A 39 1.42 9.58 -0.78
CA GLY A 39 0.82 8.29 -1.05
C GLY A 39 0.55 7.48 0.21
N THR A 40 -0.01 6.29 0.04
CA THR A 40 -0.25 5.32 1.12
C THR A 40 0.18 3.92 0.71
N LEU A 41 0.34 3.05 1.70
CA LEU A 41 0.51 1.61 1.47
C LEU A 41 -0.86 0.94 1.55
N CYS A 42 -1.24 0.28 0.46
CA CYS A 42 -2.48 -0.47 0.34
C CYS A 42 -2.23 -1.96 0.41
N HIS A 43 -3.23 -2.70 0.88
CA HIS A 43 -3.20 -4.15 0.82
C HIS A 43 -3.76 -4.66 -0.52
N ILE A 44 -3.10 -5.65 -1.11
CA ILE A 44 -3.57 -6.31 -2.34
C ILE A 44 -4.85 -7.10 -2.06
N LYS A 45 -4.82 -7.94 -1.03
CA LYS A 45 -6.00 -8.52 -0.36
C LYS A 45 -6.34 -7.67 0.84
N GLY A 46 -7.57 -7.17 0.88
CA GLY A 46 -8.03 -6.17 1.85
C GLY A 46 -7.72 -6.50 3.32
N ASN A 47 -7.49 -5.46 4.11
CA ASN A 47 -7.14 -5.58 5.54
C ASN A 47 -8.35 -5.61 6.47
N ASN A 48 -9.57 -5.50 5.97
CA ASN A 48 -10.78 -5.45 6.80
C ASN A 48 -11.88 -6.32 6.20
N PRO A 49 -12.75 -6.97 7.00
CA PRO A 49 -13.90 -7.66 6.44
C PRO A 49 -14.77 -6.62 5.72
N GLY A 50 -15.22 -6.95 4.51
CA GLY A 50 -15.96 -6.03 3.65
C GLY A 50 -15.10 -5.09 2.79
N SER A 51 -13.77 -5.06 2.98
CA SER A 51 -12.88 -4.36 2.03
C SER A 51 -12.71 -5.15 0.73
N ALA A 52 -12.35 -4.45 -0.35
CA ALA A 52 -12.09 -5.07 -1.63
C ALA A 52 -11.09 -6.23 -1.50
N ARG A 53 -11.43 -7.37 -2.11
CA ARG A 53 -10.59 -8.58 -2.16
C ARG A 53 -10.19 -9.11 -0.77
N TYR A 54 -10.98 -8.82 0.28
CA TYR A 54 -10.78 -9.45 1.58
C TYR A 54 -10.94 -10.96 1.47
N ASP A 55 -9.94 -11.68 1.98
CA ASP A 55 -9.91 -13.14 2.05
C ASP A 55 -9.88 -13.56 3.52
N GLU A 56 -10.94 -14.21 3.99
CA GLU A 56 -11.05 -14.69 5.38
C GLU A 56 -10.05 -15.78 5.72
N SER A 57 -9.59 -16.53 4.71
CA SER A 57 -8.63 -17.63 4.90
C SER A 57 -7.18 -17.15 4.96
N GLN A 58 -6.91 -15.89 4.60
CA GLN A 58 -5.55 -15.34 4.59
C GLN A 58 -5.02 -15.14 6.03
N PRO A 59 -3.88 -15.79 6.39
CA PRO A 59 -3.22 -15.61 7.68
C PRO A 59 -2.78 -14.15 7.93
N GLU A 60 -2.78 -13.71 9.19
CA GLU A 60 -2.42 -12.33 9.53
C GLU A 60 -0.97 -11.97 9.14
N ASN A 61 -0.02 -12.90 9.28
CA ASN A 61 1.37 -12.67 8.87
C ASN A 61 1.48 -12.44 7.36
N GLU A 62 0.70 -13.17 6.55
CA GLU A 62 0.62 -12.96 5.10
C GLU A 62 -0.13 -11.67 4.76
N ARG A 63 -1.21 -11.37 5.47
CA ARG A 63 -1.99 -10.14 5.30
C ARG A 63 -1.13 -8.90 5.47
N GLN A 64 -0.25 -8.90 6.47
CA GLN A 64 0.64 -7.79 6.76
C GLN A 64 2.01 -7.87 6.06
N SER A 65 2.23 -8.90 5.23
CA SER A 65 3.52 -9.15 4.58
C SER A 65 3.79 -8.18 3.42
N PHE A 66 5.07 -8.03 3.08
CA PHE A 66 5.51 -7.22 1.93
C PHE A 66 4.83 -7.65 0.61
N SER A 67 4.62 -8.94 0.40
CA SER A 67 4.00 -9.47 -0.83
C SER A 67 2.52 -9.16 -0.97
N ASN A 68 1.86 -8.72 0.11
CA ASN A 68 0.47 -8.28 0.10
C ASN A 68 0.33 -6.75 0.15
N LEU A 69 1.39 -5.98 -0.08
CA LEU A 69 1.36 -4.53 -0.07
C LEU A 69 1.69 -3.93 -1.43
N MET A 70 1.20 -2.70 -1.66
CA MET A 70 1.59 -1.86 -2.79
C MET A 70 1.53 -0.38 -2.38
N ALA A 71 2.34 0.47 -3.02
CA ALA A 71 2.32 1.92 -2.77
C ALA A 71 1.44 2.63 -3.80
N MET A 72 0.49 3.45 -3.35
CA MET A 72 -0.47 4.13 -4.24
C MET A 72 -0.62 5.60 -3.90
N CYS A 73 -0.75 6.43 -4.93
CA CYS A 73 -1.10 7.84 -4.79
C CYS A 73 -2.59 7.99 -4.49
N ARG A 74 -3.00 9.16 -3.97
CA ARG A 74 -4.38 9.41 -3.56
C ARG A 74 -5.42 9.33 -4.69
N ASN A 75 -5.02 9.55 -5.93
CA ASN A 75 -5.94 9.63 -7.07
C ASN A 75 -6.69 8.33 -7.35
N PHE A 76 -6.08 7.17 -7.07
CA PHE A 76 -6.65 5.85 -7.38
C PHE A 76 -7.07 5.09 -6.12
N LEU A 77 -7.04 5.71 -4.95
CA LEU A 77 -7.44 5.05 -3.70
C LEU A 77 -8.95 4.79 -3.62
N SER A 78 -9.77 5.61 -4.27
CA SER A 78 -11.22 5.39 -4.34
C SER A 78 -11.60 4.13 -5.11
N ASP A 79 -10.76 3.69 -6.05
CA ASP A 79 -11.06 2.55 -6.92
C ASP A 79 -10.76 1.19 -6.24
N LEU A 80 -10.23 1.24 -5.00
CA LEU A 80 -9.79 0.09 -4.21
C LEU A 80 -10.53 -0.07 -2.88
N LEU A 81 -11.43 0.86 -2.55
CA LEU A 81 -12.28 0.84 -1.35
C LEU A 81 -13.69 0.38 -1.71
#